data_AF-A0A812WQG1-F1
#
_entry.id   AF-A0A812WQG1-F1
#
_cell.length_a   1.000
_cell.length_b   1.000
_cell.length_c   1.000
_cell.angle_alpha   90.00
_cell.angle_beta   90.00
_cell.angle_gamma   90.00
#
_symmetry.space_group_name_H-M   'P 1'
#
loop_
_entity.id
_entity.type
_entity.pdbx_description
1 polymer ?
#
loop_
_entity_poly.entity_id
_entity_poly.type
_entity_poly.pdbx_seq_one_letter_code
_entity_poly.pdbx_strand_id
1 'polypeptide(L)'
;MGAAPCLEHVYGELKAFAKESNLNLHLNQLTRKIISWGSHADYPSGSWFKGADTVVINKFLEAKFTALLGSHDFGNNVGYIQQVDQCLRDANDFMTSLYRAGLFITLKRLKHLVRVGQSMVKGYSQCANLAFRSNLARFKFNPKYHMLCHIIYSLTQELAARRSKSEDRRNSNPGALQASCW
;
A
#
# COMPACT_ATOMS: atom_id res chain seq x y z
N MET A 1 23.99 -20.02 -4.27
CA MET A 1 23.84 -18.73 -4.99
C MET A 1 22.79 -18.92 -6.07
N GLY A 2 21.52 -18.56 -5.79
CA GLY A 2 20.44 -18.74 -6.76
C GLY A 2 20.57 -17.74 -7.91
N ALA A 3 20.44 -18.21 -9.16
CA ALA A 3 20.41 -17.35 -10.33
C ALA A 3 19.38 -16.22 -10.10
N ALA A 4 19.79 -14.96 -10.31
CA ALA A 4 18.86 -13.84 -10.25
C ALA A 4 17.74 -14.11 -11.24
N PRO A 5 16.45 -14.14 -10.82
CA PRO A 5 15.36 -14.43 -11.73
C PRO A 5 15.40 -13.41 -12.87
N CYS A 6 15.44 -13.92 -14.10
CA CYS A 6 15.36 -13.10 -15.29
C CYS A 6 14.05 -12.30 -15.24
N LEU A 7 14.06 -11.02 -15.61
CA LEU A 7 12.85 -10.19 -15.65
C LEU A 7 11.75 -10.81 -16.52
N GLU A 8 12.14 -11.61 -17.52
CA GLU A 8 11.23 -12.41 -18.35
C GLU A 8 10.46 -13.45 -17.55
N HIS A 9 11.10 -14.11 -16.59
CA HIS A 9 10.45 -15.09 -15.72
C HIS A 9 9.42 -14.41 -14.81
N VAL A 10 9.80 -13.29 -14.18
CA VAL A 10 8.89 -12.49 -13.34
C VAL A 10 7.72 -11.94 -14.16
N TYR A 11 7.96 -11.56 -15.42
CA TYR A 11 6.91 -11.14 -16.33
C TYR A 11 5.95 -12.28 -16.69
N GLY A 12 6.46 -13.49 -16.90
CA GLY A 12 5.66 -14.69 -17.11
C GLY A 12 4.71 -14.95 -15.93
N GLU A 13 5.22 -14.85 -14.70
CA GLU A 13 4.41 -14.95 -13.48
C GLU A 13 3.36 -13.84 -13.37
N LEU A 14 3.73 -12.59 -13.67
CA LEU A 14 2.81 -11.45 -13.68
C LEU A 14 1.67 -11.66 -14.68
N LYS A 15 1.97 -12.17 -15.87
CA LYS A 15 0.97 -12.44 -16.91
C LYS A 15 0.02 -13.57 -16.50
N ALA A 16 0.56 -14.64 -15.90
CA ALA A 16 -0.25 -15.73 -15.36
C ALA A 16 -1.19 -15.22 -14.25
N PHE A 17 -0.65 -14.47 -13.29
CA PHE A 17 -1.43 -13.84 -12.21
C PHE A 17 -2.53 -12.92 -12.74
N ALA A 18 -2.23 -12.08 -13.73
CA ALA A 18 -3.21 -11.18 -14.32
C ALA A 18 -4.36 -11.97 -14.98
N LYS A 19 -4.04 -13.06 -15.68
CA LYS A 19 -5.05 -13.94 -16.29
C LYS A 19 -5.91 -14.63 -15.24
N GLU A 20 -5.30 -15.20 -14.19
CA GLU A 20 -6.01 -15.89 -13.10
C GLU A 20 -6.90 -14.93 -12.30
N SER A 21 -6.44 -13.70 -12.08
CA SER A 21 -7.15 -12.67 -11.32
C SER A 21 -8.15 -11.88 -12.17
N ASN A 22 -8.31 -12.22 -13.45
CA ASN A 22 -9.13 -11.51 -14.42
C ASN A 22 -8.84 -9.99 -14.48
N LEU A 23 -7.55 -9.64 -14.52
CA LEU A 23 -7.04 -8.28 -14.60
C LEU A 23 -6.45 -7.99 -15.99
N ASN A 24 -6.72 -6.79 -16.51
CA ASN A 24 -6.16 -6.35 -17.79
C ASN A 24 -4.75 -5.79 -17.58
N LEU A 25 -3.75 -6.53 -18.06
CA LEU A 25 -2.36 -6.07 -18.14
C LEU A 25 -2.09 -5.55 -19.55
N HIS A 26 -1.83 -4.24 -19.68
CA HIS A 26 -1.50 -3.59 -20.94
C HIS A 26 0.00 -3.63 -21.24
N LEU A 27 0.81 -3.88 -20.21
CA LEU A 27 2.24 -4.07 -20.35
C LEU A 27 2.55 -5.31 -21.21
N ASN A 28 3.33 -5.13 -22.28
CA ASN A 28 3.71 -6.21 -23.20
C ASN A 28 4.97 -6.99 -22.79
N GLN A 29 5.85 -6.37 -21.99
CA GLN A 29 7.11 -6.97 -21.53
C GLN A 29 7.63 -6.22 -20.29
N LEU A 30 8.36 -6.91 -19.42
CA LEU A 30 9.10 -6.29 -18.31
C LEU A 30 10.59 -6.25 -18.66
N THR A 31 11.09 -5.09 -19.09
CA THR A 31 12.51 -4.90 -19.42
C THR A 31 13.14 -3.87 -18.50
N ARG A 32 14.47 -3.90 -18.33
CA ARG A 32 15.21 -2.87 -17.56
C ARG A 32 14.90 -1.45 -18.03
N LYS A 33 14.70 -1.27 -19.33
CA LYS A 33 14.29 0.02 -19.93
C LYS A 33 12.93 0.48 -19.42
N ILE A 34 11.96 -0.42 -19.33
CA ILE A 34 10.59 -0.12 -18.88
C ILE A 34 10.52 0.20 -17.39
N ILE A 35 11.33 -0.46 -16.56
CA ILE A 35 11.47 -0.12 -15.13
C ILE A 35 12.53 0.95 -14.88
N SER A 36 13.08 1.58 -15.94
CA SER A 36 14.16 2.58 -15.86
C SER A 36 15.29 2.19 -14.91
N TRP A 37 15.63 0.89 -14.84
CA TRP A 37 16.58 0.35 -13.86
C TRP A 37 17.99 0.31 -14.46
N GLY A 38 18.65 1.48 -14.48
CA GLY A 38 19.97 1.67 -15.08
C GLY A 38 21.10 1.04 -14.27
N SER A 39 21.13 1.29 -12.95
CA SER A 39 22.14 0.75 -12.04
C SER A 39 21.51 0.11 -10.79
N HIS A 40 22.30 -0.74 -10.12
CA HIS A 40 22.02 -1.13 -8.75
C HIS A 40 22.05 0.04 -7.77
N ALA A 41 22.44 1.26 -8.17
CA ALA A 41 22.30 2.50 -7.39
C ALA A 41 20.89 3.15 -7.51
N ASP A 42 20.16 2.85 -8.58
CA ASP A 42 18.90 3.53 -8.90
C ASP A 42 17.68 2.77 -8.38
N TYR A 43 16.63 3.51 -8.02
CA TYR A 43 15.32 2.92 -7.80
C TYR A 43 14.61 2.72 -9.13
N PRO A 44 13.99 1.56 -9.37
CA PRO A 44 13.21 1.36 -10.58
C PRO A 44 12.04 2.35 -10.63
N SER A 45 11.81 2.93 -11.80
CA SER A 45 10.65 3.77 -12.10
C SER A 45 9.96 3.29 -13.38
N GLY A 46 8.66 3.01 -13.26
CA GLY A 46 7.88 2.48 -14.37
C GLY A 46 7.56 3.52 -15.46
N SER A 47 7.86 3.17 -16.71
CA SER A 47 7.45 3.88 -17.93
C SER A 47 6.33 3.15 -18.67
N TRP A 48 5.31 2.67 -17.95
CA TRP A 48 4.13 1.98 -18.49
C TRP A 48 2.86 2.82 -18.32
N PHE A 49 1.70 2.27 -18.69
CA PHE A 49 0.41 2.92 -18.49
C PHE A 49 0.09 2.99 -16.98
N LYS A 50 0.52 4.09 -16.34
CA LYS A 50 0.60 4.26 -14.88
C LYS A 50 -0.72 4.03 -14.13
N GLY A 51 -1.86 4.15 -14.80
CA GLY A 51 -3.17 3.87 -14.21
C GLY A 51 -3.42 2.37 -14.05
N ALA A 52 -3.66 1.66 -15.16
CA ALA A 52 -4.10 0.27 -15.11
C ALA A 52 -2.97 -0.70 -14.69
N ASP A 53 -1.78 -0.60 -15.30
CA ASP A 53 -0.72 -1.57 -15.06
C ASP A 53 -0.17 -1.49 -13.64
N THR A 54 -0.09 -0.29 -13.06
CA THR A 54 0.37 -0.11 -11.66
C THR A 54 -0.54 -0.84 -10.67
N VAL A 55 -1.86 -0.84 -10.91
CA VAL A 55 -2.81 -1.57 -10.07
C VAL A 55 -2.56 -3.08 -10.15
N VAL A 56 -2.35 -3.61 -11.36
CA VAL A 56 -2.07 -5.04 -11.57
C VAL A 56 -0.73 -5.42 -10.93
N ILE A 57 0.31 -4.62 -11.13
CA ILE A 57 1.65 -4.85 -10.58
C ILE A 57 1.62 -4.84 -9.05
N ASN A 58 0.95 -3.86 -8.42
CA ASN A 58 0.90 -3.81 -6.96
C ASN A 58 0.11 -4.99 -6.35
N LYS A 59 -0.97 -5.45 -7.00
CA LYS A 59 -1.70 -6.65 -6.59
C LYS A 59 -0.85 -7.92 -6.76
N PHE A 60 -0.11 -8.02 -7.86
CA PHE A 60 0.83 -9.10 -8.10
C PHE A 60 1.92 -9.14 -7.03
N LEU A 61 2.50 -7.99 -6.68
CA LEU A 61 3.52 -7.90 -5.63
C LEU A 61 2.97 -8.39 -4.29
N GLU A 62 1.78 -7.92 -3.89
CA GLU A 62 1.12 -8.41 -2.66
C GLU A 62 0.93 -9.93 -2.66
N ALA A 63 0.41 -10.50 -3.75
CA ALA A 63 0.24 -11.95 -3.89
C ALA A 63 1.59 -12.69 -3.85
N LYS A 64 2.62 -12.16 -4.51
CA LYS A 64 3.96 -12.76 -4.55
C LYS A 64 4.62 -12.75 -3.18
N PHE A 65 4.59 -11.63 -2.45
CA PHE A 65 5.14 -11.55 -1.10
C PHE A 65 4.39 -12.47 -0.13
N THR A 66 3.07 -12.55 -0.24
CA THR A 66 2.25 -13.50 0.52
C THR A 66 2.68 -14.95 0.27
N ALA A 67 2.79 -15.34 -1.00
CA ALA A 67 3.19 -16.70 -1.38
C ALA A 67 4.63 -17.03 -0.94
N LEU A 68 5.54 -16.06 -1.05
CA LEU A 68 6.92 -16.21 -0.61
C LEU A 68 7.01 -16.42 0.90
N LEU A 69 6.24 -15.68 1.70
CA LEU A 69 6.20 -15.86 3.16
C LEU A 69 5.65 -17.23 3.58
N GLY A 70 4.79 -17.85 2.76
CA GLY A 70 4.27 -19.20 3.02
C GLY A 70 5.16 -20.35 2.52
N SER A 71 6.10 -20.09 1.61
CA SER A 71 6.87 -21.14 0.92
C SER A 71 8.38 -21.08 1.14
N HIS A 72 8.92 -19.93 1.56
CA HIS A 72 10.35 -19.73 1.70
C HIS A 72 10.75 -19.42 3.14
N ASP A 73 11.81 -20.09 3.61
CA ASP A 73 12.42 -19.75 4.89
C ASP A 73 13.38 -18.57 4.73
N PHE A 74 12.99 -17.41 5.27
CA PHE A 74 13.79 -16.19 5.26
C PHE A 74 14.75 -16.08 6.45
N GLY A 75 14.75 -17.06 7.37
CA GLY A 75 15.52 -17.02 8.61
C GLY A 75 15.35 -15.70 9.35
N ASN A 76 16.46 -15.06 9.70
CA ASN A 76 16.48 -13.79 10.44
C ASN A 76 15.82 -12.60 9.69
N ASN A 77 15.58 -12.72 8.38
CA ASN A 77 14.98 -11.65 7.58
C ASN A 77 13.45 -11.75 7.48
N VAL A 78 12.82 -12.78 8.07
CA VAL A 78 11.36 -12.99 7.95
C VAL A 78 10.57 -11.77 8.41
N GLY A 79 10.95 -11.14 9.53
CA GLY A 79 10.28 -9.95 10.06
C GLY A 79 10.37 -8.75 9.12
N TYR A 80 11.48 -8.60 8.38
CA TYR A 80 11.61 -7.55 7.37
C TYR A 80 10.68 -7.79 6.18
N ILE A 81 10.63 -9.02 5.68
CA ILE A 81 9.76 -9.38 4.54
C ILE A 81 8.27 -9.28 4.92
N GLN A 82 7.90 -9.70 6.12
CA GLN A 82 6.55 -9.53 6.68
C GLN A 82 6.15 -8.05 6.74
N GLN A 83 7.07 -7.19 7.17
CA GLN A 83 6.79 -5.76 7.25
C GLN A 83 6.63 -5.13 5.85
N VAL A 84 7.41 -5.59 4.86
CA VAL A 84 7.25 -5.17 3.46
C VAL A 84 5.89 -5.60 2.90
N ASP A 85 5.48 -6.86 3.14
CA ASP A 85 4.16 -7.37 2.72
C ASP A 85 3.03 -6.54 3.34
N GLN A 86 3.09 -6.29 4.65
CA GLN A 86 2.09 -5.47 5.35
C GLN A 86 2.02 -4.04 4.79
N CYS A 87 3.16 -3.41 4.51
CA CYS A 87 3.20 -2.09 3.89
C CYS A 87 2.57 -2.07 2.49
N LEU A 88 2.79 -3.11 1.68
CA LEU A 88 2.19 -3.21 0.34
C LEU A 88 0.67 -3.37 0.44
N ARG A 89 0.17 -4.20 1.36
CA ARG A 89 -1.27 -4.36 1.62
C ARG A 89 -1.91 -3.06 2.07
N ASP A 90 -1.30 -2.37 3.03
CA ASP A 90 -1.80 -1.09 3.54
C ASP A 90 -1.80 -0.03 2.42
N ALA A 91 -0.77 0.00 1.57
CA ALA A 91 -0.73 0.89 0.41
C ALA A 91 -1.86 0.61 -0.59
N ASN A 92 -2.09 -0.67 -0.91
CA ASN A 92 -3.14 -1.08 -1.82
C ASN A 92 -4.54 -0.78 -1.27
N ASP A 93 -4.79 -1.05 0.02
CA ASP A 93 -6.06 -0.74 0.67
C ASP A 93 -6.27 0.78 0.75
N PHE A 94 -5.24 1.54 1.10
CA PHE A 94 -5.33 3.01 1.14
C PHE A 94 -5.69 3.59 -0.22
N MET A 95 -4.95 3.24 -1.28
CA MET A 95 -5.21 3.75 -2.63
C MET A 95 -6.57 3.27 -3.17
N THR A 96 -6.93 2.00 -2.94
CA THR A 96 -8.23 1.46 -3.35
C THR A 96 -9.38 2.16 -2.63
N SER A 97 -9.26 2.37 -1.33
CA SER A 97 -10.24 3.07 -0.52
C SER A 97 -10.38 4.53 -0.93
N LEU A 98 -9.27 5.18 -1.27
CA LEU A 98 -9.24 6.56 -1.74
C LEU A 98 -9.91 6.71 -3.11
N TYR A 99 -9.54 5.89 -4.09
CA TYR A 99 -10.12 5.95 -5.45
C TYR A 99 -11.58 5.50 -5.50
N ARG A 100 -12.01 4.64 -4.58
CA ARG A 100 -13.42 4.29 -4.44
C ARG A 100 -14.23 5.36 -3.73
N ALA A 101 -13.59 6.32 -3.05
CA ALA A 101 -14.32 7.43 -2.46
C ALA A 101 -14.94 8.25 -3.58
N GLY A 102 -16.22 8.61 -3.42
CA GLY A 102 -16.84 9.61 -4.30
C GLY A 102 -16.21 10.99 -4.07
N LEU A 103 -16.84 12.02 -4.62
CA LEU A 103 -16.41 13.41 -4.45
C LEU A 103 -16.24 13.80 -2.96
N PHE A 104 -17.04 13.20 -2.08
CA PHE A 104 -16.96 13.40 -0.63
C PHE A 104 -16.66 12.10 0.10
N ILE A 105 -15.67 12.15 1.00
CA ILE A 105 -15.31 11.02 1.85
C ILE A 105 -16.30 10.94 3.02
N THR A 106 -16.97 9.79 3.17
CA THR A 106 -17.85 9.53 4.32
C THR A 106 -17.05 9.36 5.61
N LEU A 107 -17.66 9.62 6.77
CA LEU A 107 -16.95 9.47 8.06
C LEU A 107 -16.41 8.05 8.28
N LYS A 108 -17.19 7.02 7.91
CA LYS A 108 -16.76 5.60 7.99
C LYS A 108 -15.50 5.37 7.17
N ARG A 109 -15.46 5.89 5.93
CA ARG A 109 -14.30 5.72 5.05
C ARG A 109 -13.11 6.57 5.48
N LEU A 110 -13.35 7.78 5.98
CA LEU A 110 -12.30 8.63 6.53
C LEU A 110 -11.59 7.96 7.70
N LYS A 111 -12.35 7.36 8.64
CA LYS A 111 -11.78 6.55 9.74
C LYS A 111 -10.89 5.42 9.22
N HIS A 112 -11.33 4.72 8.18
CA HIS A 112 -10.56 3.64 7.55
C HIS A 112 -9.28 4.17 6.89
N LEU A 113 -9.39 5.23 6.07
CA LEU A 113 -8.24 5.85 5.40
C LEU A 113 -7.18 6.34 6.39
N VAL A 114 -7.59 6.99 7.49
CA VAL A 114 -6.66 7.43 8.54
C VAL A 114 -5.97 6.22 9.18
N ARG A 115 -6.72 5.18 9.55
CA ARG A 115 -6.16 3.97 10.17
C ARG A 115 -5.14 3.28 9.27
N VAL A 116 -5.50 3.01 8.02
CA VAL A 116 -4.62 2.32 7.05
C VAL A 116 -3.45 3.21 6.67
N GLY A 117 -3.67 4.51 6.48
CA GLY A 117 -2.61 5.47 6.19
C GLY A 117 -1.57 5.59 7.30
N GLN A 118 -2.00 5.64 8.57
CA GLN A 118 -1.11 5.60 9.72
C GLN A 118 -0.34 4.28 9.81
N SER A 119 -1.00 3.15 9.52
CA SER A 119 -0.35 1.84 9.44
C SER A 119 0.75 1.81 8.39
N MET A 120 0.49 2.36 7.19
CA MET A 120 1.47 2.45 6.11
C MET A 120 2.69 3.32 6.50
N VAL A 121 2.47 4.49 7.10
CA VAL A 121 3.57 5.38 7.54
C VAL A 121 4.41 4.71 8.62
N LYS A 122 3.77 4.10 9.62
CA LYS A 122 4.44 3.35 10.69
C LYS A 122 5.24 2.18 10.11
N GLY A 123 4.63 1.38 9.25
CA GLY A 123 5.25 0.21 8.65
C GLY A 123 6.45 0.58 7.77
N TYR A 124 6.37 1.68 7.03
CA TYR A 124 7.50 2.20 6.25
C TYR A 124 8.68 2.55 7.16
N SER A 125 8.42 3.27 8.26
CA SER A 125 9.45 3.61 9.25
C SER A 125 10.07 2.35 9.89
N GLN A 126 9.24 1.35 10.22
CA GLN A 126 9.71 0.06 10.75
C GLN A 126 10.59 -0.68 9.73
N CYS A 127 10.17 -0.77 8.47
CA CYS A 127 10.98 -1.36 7.41
C CYS A 127 12.33 -0.66 7.24
N ALA A 128 12.33 0.68 7.24
CA ALA A 128 13.55 1.46 7.09
C ALA A 128 14.52 1.20 8.27
N ASN A 129 14.00 1.17 9.49
CA ASN A 129 14.78 0.83 10.69
C ASN A 129 15.33 -0.60 10.65
N LEU A 130 14.53 -1.58 10.21
CA LEU A 130 14.97 -2.96 10.06
C LEU A 130 16.05 -3.09 8.99
N ALA A 131 15.88 -2.44 7.84
CA ALA A 131 16.89 -2.44 6.78
C ALA A 131 18.22 -1.83 7.25
N PHE A 132 18.15 -0.72 7.99
CA PHE A 132 19.31 -0.08 8.58
C PHE A 132 20.03 -0.99 9.58
N ARG A 133 19.28 -1.59 10.52
CA ARG A 133 19.83 -2.51 11.54
C ARG A 133 20.45 -3.77 10.94
N SER A 134 19.86 -4.29 9.86
CA SER A 134 20.34 -5.48 9.15
C SER A 134 21.43 -5.15 8.11
N ASN A 135 21.94 -3.92 8.07
CA ASN A 135 22.94 -3.45 7.10
C ASN A 135 22.58 -3.77 5.64
N LEU A 136 21.28 -3.66 5.30
CA LEU A 136 20.81 -3.90 3.94
C LEU A 136 21.04 -2.66 3.08
N ALA A 137 21.67 -2.85 1.92
CA ALA A 137 22.09 -1.76 1.04
C ALA A 137 20.94 -0.91 0.46
N ARG A 138 19.69 -1.39 0.50
CA ARG A 138 18.52 -0.64 -0.02
C ARG A 138 17.20 -1.09 0.56
N PHE A 139 16.36 -0.13 0.92
CA PHE A 139 14.96 -0.36 1.25
C PHE A 139 14.14 -0.56 -0.03
N LYS A 140 13.49 -1.71 -0.20
CA LYS A 140 12.81 -2.08 -1.47
C LYS A 140 11.49 -1.34 -1.73
N PHE A 141 10.94 -0.63 -0.76
CA PHE A 141 9.68 0.09 -0.87
C PHE A 141 9.95 1.60 -0.73
N ASN A 142 9.69 2.38 -1.78
CA ASN A 142 10.02 3.81 -1.81
C ASN A 142 8.84 4.71 -2.29
N PRO A 143 7.73 4.77 -1.53
CA PRO A 143 6.72 5.81 -1.74
C PRO A 143 7.30 7.22 -1.60
N LYS A 144 6.57 8.22 -2.12
CA LYS A 144 6.79 9.63 -1.78
C LYS A 144 6.39 9.89 -0.32
N TYR A 145 7.22 9.42 0.60
CA TYR A 145 6.90 9.31 2.04
C TYR A 145 6.52 10.65 2.68
N HIS A 146 7.24 11.73 2.36
CA HIS A 146 6.93 13.06 2.88
C HIS A 146 5.54 13.55 2.46
N MET A 147 5.19 13.37 1.18
CA MET A 147 3.86 13.71 0.66
C MET A 147 2.79 12.84 1.33
N LEU A 148 3.07 11.55 1.52
CA LEU A 148 2.16 10.65 2.22
C LEU A 148 1.89 11.15 3.65
N CYS A 149 2.93 11.53 4.40
CA CYS A 149 2.76 12.05 5.76
C CYS A 149 1.84 13.26 5.81
N HIS A 150 1.99 14.21 4.88
CA HIS A 150 1.09 15.37 4.78
C HIS A 150 -0.36 14.98 4.49
N ILE A 151 -0.58 14.06 3.55
CA ILE A 151 -1.92 13.57 3.24
C ILE A 151 -2.58 12.94 4.48
N ILE A 152 -1.85 12.07 5.18
CA ILE A 152 -2.38 11.40 6.38
C ILE A 152 -2.63 12.40 7.52
N TYR A 153 -1.76 13.39 7.69
CA TYR A 153 -1.94 14.46 8.67
C TYR A 153 -3.22 15.25 8.41
N SER A 154 -3.45 15.70 7.16
CA SER A 154 -4.66 16.41 6.77
C SER A 154 -5.93 15.59 6.98
N LEU A 155 -5.92 14.29 6.64
CA LEU A 155 -7.05 13.38 6.90
C LEU A 155 -7.32 13.21 8.40
N THR A 156 -6.28 13.23 9.23
CA THR A 156 -6.39 13.11 10.69
C THR A 156 -7.03 14.37 11.28
N GLN A 157 -6.62 15.56 10.83
CA GLN A 157 -7.23 16.82 11.23
C GLN A 157 -8.71 16.87 10.86
N GLU A 158 -9.06 16.47 9.63
CA GLU A 158 -10.44 16.40 9.17
C GLU A 158 -11.28 15.42 10.02
N LEU A 159 -10.70 14.28 10.41
CA LEU A 159 -11.37 13.32 11.28
C LEU A 159 -11.65 13.90 12.67
N ALA A 160 -10.68 14.63 13.24
CA ALA A 160 -10.85 15.30 14.52
C ALA A 160 -11.95 16.37 14.47
N ALA A 161 -11.95 17.21 13.42
CA ALA A 161 -12.94 18.26 13.23
C ALA A 161 -14.37 17.72 13.04
N ARG A 162 -14.54 16.54 12.42
CA ARG A 162 -15.86 15.89 12.30
C ARG A 162 -16.34 15.24 13.60
N ARG A 163 -15.42 14.81 14.46
CA ARG A 163 -15.77 14.23 15.77
C ARG A 163 -16.31 15.30 16.72
N SER A 164 -15.63 16.45 16.84
CA SER A 164 -16.10 17.56 17.68
C SER A 164 -17.51 18.02 17.27
N LYS A 165 -17.75 18.28 15.98
CA LYS A 165 -19.08 18.63 15.46
C LYS A 165 -20.17 17.60 15.77
N SER A 166 -19.81 16.32 15.86
CA SER A 166 -20.76 15.25 16.19
C SER A 166 -21.09 15.15 17.68
N GLU A 167 -20.17 15.59 18.55
CA GLU A 167 -20.34 15.66 20.00
C GLU A 167 -21.15 16.90 20.37
N ASP A 168 -20.85 18.05 19.76
CA ASP A 168 -21.61 19.28 19.93
C ASP A 168 -23.09 19.09 19.57
N ARG A 169 -23.38 18.41 18.44
CA ARG A 169 -24.76 18.09 18.03
C ARG A 169 -25.49 17.15 19.00
N ARG A 170 -24.78 16.24 19.65
CA ARG A 170 -25.35 15.34 20.66
C ARG A 170 -25.65 16.09 21.95
N ASN A 171 -24.75 16.97 22.38
CA ASN A 171 -24.94 17.80 23.57
C ASN A 171 -26.01 18.87 23.37
N SER A 172 -26.17 19.40 22.15
CA SER A 172 -27.18 20.42 21.83
C SER A 172 -28.59 19.86 21.62
N ASN A 173 -28.77 18.53 21.57
CA ASN A 173 -30.08 17.91 21.36
C ASN A 173 -30.28 16.64 22.22
N PRO A 174 -30.41 16.78 23.56
CA PRO A 174 -30.53 15.65 24.48
C PRO A 174 -31.82 14.81 24.30
N GLY A 175 -32.83 15.32 23.57
CA GLY A 175 -34.12 14.66 23.38
C GLY A 175 -34.14 13.49 22.36
N ALA A 176 -33.08 13.30 21.57
CA ALA A 176 -33.07 12.27 20.52
C ALA A 176 -32.87 10.82 21.04
N LEU A 177 -32.56 10.64 22.33
CA LEU A 177 -32.35 9.33 22.96
C LEU A 177 -33.63 8.65 23.48
N GLN A 178 -34.78 9.34 23.50
CA GLN A 178 -36.03 8.77 24.03
C GLN A 178 -36.95 8.11 22.98
N ALA A 179 -36.62 8.14 21.69
CA ALA A 179 -37.52 7.66 20.62
C ALA A 179 -37.16 6.27 20.05
N SER A 180 -36.55 5.38 20.83
CA SER A 180 -36.29 3.99 20.42
C SER A 180 -36.57 2.99 21.56
N CYS A 181 -37.78 3.08 22.09
CA CYS A 181 -38.36 2.05 22.96
C CYS A 181 -39.88 2.04 22.78
N TRP A 182 -40.35 1.62 21.60
CA TRP A 182 -41.67 1.05 21.34
C TRP A 182 -41.53 0.12 20.14
#